data_AF-A0A2V5LK86-F1
#
_entry.id   AF-A0A2V5LK86-F1
#
_cell.length_a   1.000
_cell.length_b   1.000
_cell.length_c   1.000
_cell.angle_alpha   90.00
_cell.angle_beta   90.00
_cell.angle_gamma   90.00
#
_symmetry.space_group_name_H-M   'P 1'
#
loop_
_entity.id
_entity.type
_entity.pdbx_description
1 polymer ?
#
loop_
_entity_poly.entity_id
_entity_poly.type
_entity_poly.pdbx_seq_one_letter_code
_entity_poly.pdbx_strand_id
1 'polypeptide(L)'
;MKPSTRVLLVGAAGRMGKTVLDLARTDGEIEIVAQCDLGDAIQPVIKNCDVAIDFSHADAIDEICRAALHDHKPLVIGTTGHSQQQRREGEIVGEHTVIFSGPGERLELTHRAASREIFARGALRAAKWIIGKPPGLYSMQDVLGL
;
A
#
# COMPACT_ATOMS: atom_id res chain seq x y z
N MET A 1 26.79 -3.84 6.38
CA MET A 1 25.33 -4.02 6.51
C MET A 1 24.68 -2.92 5.69
N LYS A 2 23.84 -3.25 4.70
CA LYS A 2 23.07 -2.24 3.96
C LYS A 2 22.06 -1.64 4.96
N PRO A 3 21.88 -0.31 5.03
CA PRO A 3 20.92 0.29 5.96
C PRO A 3 19.51 -0.22 5.62
N SER A 4 18.75 -0.57 6.66
CA SER A 4 17.35 -0.97 6.53
C SER A 4 16.52 0.23 6.10
N THR A 5 15.58 0.04 5.17
CA THR A 5 14.66 1.10 4.75
C THR A 5 13.68 1.37 5.89
N ARG A 6 13.69 2.59 6.42
CA ARG A 6 12.84 2.99 7.54
C ARG A 6 11.46 3.41 7.05
N VAL A 7 10.43 2.72 7.52
CA VAL A 7 9.06 2.86 7.04
C VAL A 7 8.15 3.43 8.12
N LEU A 8 7.37 4.44 7.75
CA LEU A 8 6.14 4.81 8.46
C LEU A 8 4.99 3.98 7.90
N LEU A 9 4.24 3.29 8.75
CA LEU A 9 3.02 2.57 8.34
C LEU A 9 1.77 3.32 8.79
N VAL A 10 0.95 3.76 7.84
CA VAL A 10 -0.36 4.38 8.08
C VAL A 10 -1.47 3.33 7.90
N GLY A 11 -2.38 3.24 8.87
CA GLY A 11 -3.40 2.18 8.96
C GLY A 11 -2.89 0.89 9.60
N ALA A 12 -1.95 1.01 10.56
CA ALA A 12 -1.27 -0.12 11.21
C ALA A 12 -2.22 -1.05 11.98
N ALA A 13 -3.24 -0.52 12.67
CA ALA A 13 -4.24 -1.30 13.39
C ALA A 13 -5.22 -2.06 12.46
N GLY A 14 -5.26 -1.68 11.17
CA GLY A 14 -6.11 -2.28 10.16
C GLY A 14 -5.72 -3.71 9.77
N ARG A 15 -6.61 -4.38 9.03
CA ARG A 15 -6.37 -5.76 8.53
C ARG A 15 -5.11 -5.85 7.67
N MET A 16 -4.92 -4.90 6.76
CA MET A 16 -3.73 -4.81 5.92
C MET A 16 -2.49 -4.41 6.74
N GLY A 17 -2.61 -3.41 7.62
CA GLY A 17 -1.52 -2.96 8.47
C GLY A 17 -0.90 -4.07 9.29
N LYS A 18 -1.72 -4.91 9.95
CA LYS A 18 -1.26 -6.10 10.68
C LYS A 18 -0.44 -7.05 9.79
N THR A 19 -0.92 -7.33 8.57
CA THR A 19 -0.17 -8.18 7.62
C THR A 19 1.17 -7.56 7.20
N VAL A 20 1.22 -6.24 7.00
CA VAL A 20 2.47 -5.53 6.68
C VAL A 20 3.45 -5.62 7.86
N LEU A 21 2.99 -5.40 9.09
CA LEU A 21 3.80 -5.50 10.31
C LEU A 21 4.39 -6.90 10.48
N ASP A 22 3.57 -7.94 10.31
CA ASP A 22 4.01 -9.33 10.47
C ASP A 22 5.09 -9.71 9.45
N LEU A 23 4.92 -9.32 8.19
CA LEU A 23 5.91 -9.57 7.15
C LEU A 23 7.20 -8.76 7.37
N ALA A 24 7.08 -7.49 7.76
CA ALA A 24 8.23 -6.61 8.00
C ALA A 24 9.14 -7.12 9.12
N ARG A 25 8.62 -7.79 10.16
CA ARG A 25 9.42 -8.40 11.24
C ARG A 25 10.46 -9.41 10.75
N THR A 26 10.18 -10.05 9.61
CA THR A 26 11.05 -11.08 9.02
C THR A 26 11.82 -10.57 7.80
N ASP A 27 11.63 -9.30 7.44
CA ASP A 27 12.29 -8.68 6.30
C ASP A 27 13.60 -8.02 6.76
N GLY A 28 14.73 -8.54 6.30
CA GLY A 28 16.05 -8.02 6.69
C GLY A 28 16.41 -6.64 6.09
N GLU A 29 15.55 -6.07 5.24
CA GLU A 29 15.79 -4.80 4.55
C GLU A 29 14.76 -3.71 4.88
N ILE A 30 13.77 -3.99 5.72
CA ILE A 30 12.73 -3.04 6.13
C ILE A 30 12.66 -2.94 7.65
N GLU A 31 12.52 -1.72 8.16
CA GLU A 31 12.26 -1.44 9.56
C GLU A 31 11.02 -0.55 9.69
N ILE A 32 9.99 -0.99 10.41
CA ILE A 32 8.83 -0.15 10.72
C ILE A 32 9.20 0.73 11.92
N VAL A 33 9.53 2.00 11.65
CA VAL A 33 10.02 2.94 12.68
C VAL A 33 8.92 3.79 13.31
N ALA A 34 7.75 3.84 12.66
CA ALA A 34 6.58 4.57 13.15
C ALA A 34 5.30 3.94 12.61
N GLN A 35 4.22 4.11 13.36
CA GLN A 35 2.87 3.65 13.04
C GLN A 35 1.89 4.79 13.30
N CYS A 36 0.92 4.97 12.42
CA CYS A 36 -0.21 5.90 12.59
C CYS A 36 -1.52 5.21 12.23
N ASP A 37 -2.57 5.55 12.97
CA ASP A 37 -3.93 5.14 12.69
C ASP A 37 -4.87 6.37 12.65
N LEU A 38 -6.17 6.12 12.53
CA LEU A 38 -7.17 7.17 12.41
C LEU A 38 -7.15 8.10 13.64
N GLY A 39 -6.94 9.39 13.40
CA GLY A 39 -6.90 10.43 14.43
C GLY A 39 -5.50 10.79 14.92
N ASP A 40 -4.47 10.01 14.55
CA ASP A 40 -3.08 10.33 14.87
C ASP A 40 -2.51 11.39 13.94
N ALA A 41 -1.67 12.28 14.48
CA ALA A 41 -0.96 13.27 13.67
C ALA A 41 0.19 12.61 12.90
N ILE A 42 0.18 12.73 11.57
CA ILE A 42 1.17 12.11 10.68
C ILE A 42 2.45 12.97 10.55
N GLN A 43 2.30 14.29 10.50
CA GLN A 43 3.40 15.23 10.24
C GLN A 43 4.60 15.08 11.20
N PRO A 44 4.42 14.86 12.52
CA PRO A 44 5.56 14.71 13.43
C PRO A 44 6.38 13.44 13.17
N VAL A 45 5.74 12.36 12.73
CA VAL A 45 6.38 11.05 12.61
C VAL A 45 7.00 10.80 11.24
N ILE A 46 6.44 11.39 10.17
CA ILE A 46 6.90 11.17 8.78
C ILE A 46 8.32 11.70 8.54
N LYS A 47 8.78 12.67 9.33
CA LYS A 47 10.16 13.19 9.27
C LYS A 47 11.22 12.13 9.52
N ASN A 48 10.87 11.14 10.33
CA ASN A 48 11.77 10.10 10.82
C ASN A 48 11.70 8.81 10.00
N CYS A 49 11.08 8.80 8.82
CA CYS A 49 11.11 7.65 7.90
C CYS A 49 11.78 7.99 6.58
N ASP A 50 12.17 6.96 5.84
CA ASP A 50 12.64 7.05 4.46
C ASP A 50 11.47 7.03 3.47
N VAL A 51 10.38 6.32 3.81
CA VAL A 51 9.18 6.15 2.99
C VAL A 51 7.97 5.88 3.89
N ALA A 52 6.78 6.30 3.44
CA ALA A 52 5.52 5.94 4.08
C ALA A 52 4.78 4.86 3.25
N ILE A 53 4.14 3.90 3.92
CA ILE A 53 3.18 2.96 3.33
C ILE A 53 1.80 3.26 3.91
N ASP A 54 0.81 3.42 3.03
CA ASP A 54 -0.56 3.72 3.42
C ASP A 54 -1.54 2.59 3.03
N PHE A 55 -2.17 1.99 4.04
CA PHE A 55 -3.33 1.11 3.89
C PHE A 55 -4.45 1.54 4.85
N SER A 56 -4.91 2.77 4.70
CA SER A 56 -5.89 3.39 5.57
C SER A 56 -7.27 3.52 4.90
N HIS A 57 -7.89 4.69 5.00
CA HIS A 57 -9.19 5.01 4.44
C HIS A 57 -9.06 6.09 3.36
N ALA A 58 -9.96 6.06 2.37
CA ALA A 58 -9.94 7.02 1.27
C ALA A 58 -9.97 8.48 1.77
N ASP A 59 -10.68 8.75 2.86
CA ASP A 59 -10.80 10.08 3.46
C ASP A 59 -9.49 10.60 4.10
N ALA A 60 -8.54 9.71 4.43
CA ALA A 60 -7.26 10.08 5.03
C ALA A 60 -6.19 10.43 3.98
N ILE A 61 -6.45 10.16 2.69
CA ILE A 61 -5.39 10.23 1.66
C ILE A 61 -4.84 11.65 1.48
N ASP A 62 -5.70 12.67 1.57
CA ASP A 62 -5.29 14.06 1.38
C ASP A 62 -4.34 14.53 2.47
N GLU A 63 -4.58 14.12 3.72
CA GLU A 63 -3.70 14.44 4.85
C GLU A 63 -2.35 13.73 4.70
N ILE A 64 -2.37 12.44 4.35
CA ILE A 64 -1.17 11.62 4.16
C ILE A 64 -0.32 12.19 3.02
N CYS A 65 -0.93 12.49 1.87
CA CYS A 65 -0.26 13.11 0.73
C CYS A 65 0.33 14.47 1.10
N ARG A 66 -0.40 15.32 1.84
CA ARG A 66 0.10 16.62 2.28
C ARG A 66 1.33 16.47 3.18
N ALA A 67 1.29 15.54 4.14
CA ALA A 67 2.41 15.28 5.03
C ALA A 67 3.64 14.77 4.28
N ALA A 68 3.45 13.83 3.35
CA ALA A 68 4.51 13.27 2.52
C ALA A 68 5.14 14.33 1.60
N LEU A 69 4.32 15.18 0.97
CA LEU A 69 4.79 16.29 0.13
C LEU A 69 5.57 17.33 0.95
N HIS A 70 5.07 17.70 2.13
CA HIS A 70 5.73 18.67 2.99
C HIS A 70 7.16 18.24 3.37
N ASP A 71 7.33 16.99 3.79
CA ASP A 71 8.63 16.46 4.24
C ASP A 71 9.40 15.72 3.12
N HIS A 72 8.93 15.83 1.87
CA HIS A 72 9.55 15.26 0.67
C HIS A 72 9.81 13.75 0.80
N LYS A 73 8.86 13.03 1.39
CA LYS A 73 8.94 11.58 1.61
C LYS A 73 8.20 10.83 0.50
N PRO A 74 8.82 9.81 -0.10
CA PRO A 74 8.12 8.85 -0.95
C PRO A 74 6.94 8.21 -0.21
N LEU A 75 5.87 7.93 -0.94
CA LEU A 75 4.64 7.36 -0.41
C LEU A 75 4.17 6.19 -1.29
N VAL A 76 3.94 5.04 -0.66
CA VAL A 76 3.30 3.86 -1.28
C VAL A 76 1.85 3.84 -0.86
N ILE A 77 0.94 4.11 -1.80
CA ILE A 77 -0.51 4.15 -1.56
C ILE A 77 -1.11 2.79 -1.93
N GLY A 78 -1.60 2.06 -0.93
CA GLY A 78 -2.39 0.84 -1.08
C GLY A 78 -3.88 1.02 -0.76
N THR A 79 -4.27 2.20 -0.27
CA THR A 79 -5.67 2.58 -0.01
C THR A 79 -6.50 2.52 -1.29
N THR A 80 -7.69 1.93 -1.20
CA THR A 80 -8.67 1.86 -2.28
C THR A 80 -10.00 2.47 -1.85
N GLY A 81 -10.96 2.62 -2.77
CA GLY A 81 -12.29 3.14 -2.44
C GLY A 81 -12.46 4.64 -2.67
N HIS A 82 -11.59 5.27 -3.47
CA HIS A 82 -11.72 6.67 -3.89
C HIS A 82 -12.95 6.94 -4.80
N SER A 83 -13.67 5.88 -5.19
CA SER A 83 -14.98 5.93 -5.83
C SER A 83 -15.85 4.78 -5.32
N GLN A 84 -17.18 4.88 -5.48
CA GLN A 84 -18.13 3.84 -5.07
C GLN A 84 -17.83 2.48 -5.73
N GLN A 85 -17.30 2.49 -6.95
CA GLN A 85 -16.93 1.27 -7.70
C GLN A 85 -15.70 0.55 -7.11
N GLN A 86 -14.90 1.22 -6.28
CA GLN A 86 -13.66 0.69 -5.71
C GLN A 86 -13.83 0.17 -4.28
N ARG A 87 -15.05 0.20 -3.71
CA ARG A 87 -15.32 -0.29 -2.36
C ARG A 87 -15.40 -1.82 -2.36
N ARG A 88 -14.62 -2.45 -1.50
CA ARG A 88 -14.69 -3.89 -1.25
C ARG A 88 -15.66 -4.14 -0.09
N GLU A 89 -16.63 -5.02 -0.30
CA GLU A 89 -17.60 -5.41 0.72
C GLU A 89 -17.14 -6.67 1.47
N GLY A 90 -17.40 -6.71 2.77
CA GLY A 90 -17.14 -7.87 3.63
C GLY A 90 -15.65 -8.21 3.84
N GLU A 91 -15.37 -9.51 3.86
CA GLU A 91 -14.03 -10.06 4.14
C GLU A 91 -13.20 -10.35 2.90
N ILE A 92 -13.77 -10.13 1.70
CA ILE A 92 -13.15 -10.43 0.41
C ILE A 92 -11.79 -9.73 0.33
N VAL A 93 -10.74 -10.56 0.31
CA VAL A 93 -9.35 -10.11 0.28
C VAL A 93 -9.03 -9.40 -1.02
N GLY A 94 -9.54 -9.93 -2.14
CA GLY A 94 -9.47 -9.35 -3.47
C GLY A 94 -9.92 -10.36 -4.51
N GLU A 95 -11.06 -10.11 -5.14
CA GLU A 95 -11.60 -10.92 -6.23
C GLU A 95 -12.00 -9.98 -7.36
N HIS A 96 -11.54 -10.27 -8.56
CA HIS A 96 -11.87 -9.50 -9.75
C HIS A 96 -12.18 -10.46 -10.88
N THR A 97 -13.31 -10.25 -11.54
CA THR A 97 -13.73 -11.04 -12.70
C THR A 97 -13.94 -10.13 -13.88
N VAL A 98 -13.22 -10.38 -14.97
CA VAL A 98 -13.49 -9.79 -16.28
C VAL A 98 -14.40 -10.74 -17.04
N ILE A 99 -15.48 -10.21 -17.61
CA ILE A 99 -16.52 -10.98 -18.27
C ILE A 99 -16.61 -10.53 -19.73
N PHE A 100 -16.51 -11.50 -20.65
CA PHE A 100 -16.82 -11.32 -22.06
C PHE A 100 -18.08 -12.13 -22.38
N SER A 101 -19.17 -11.46 -22.73
CA SER A 101 -20.47 -12.11 -22.99
C SER A 101 -20.90 -11.94 -24.44
N GLY A 102 -21.32 -13.03 -25.08
CA GLY A 102 -21.92 -13.06 -26.40
C GLY A 102 -23.28 -13.79 -26.40
N PRO A 103 -24.02 -13.80 -27.51
CA PRO A 103 -25.28 -14.54 -27.59
C PRO A 103 -25.05 -16.05 -27.37
N GLY A 104 -25.49 -16.56 -26.21
CA GLY A 104 -25.39 -17.99 -25.85
C GLY A 104 -24.07 -18.41 -25.20
N GLU A 105 -23.12 -17.50 -24.99
CA GLU A 105 -21.82 -17.83 -24.39
C GLU A 105 -21.26 -16.72 -23.49
N ARG A 106 -20.40 -17.12 -22.55
CA ARG A 106 -19.70 -16.23 -21.63
C ARG A 106 -18.32 -16.78 -21.32
N LEU A 107 -17.30 -15.96 -21.48
CA LEU A 107 -15.93 -16.22 -21.03
C LEU A 107 -15.63 -15.35 -19.80
N GLU A 108 -15.09 -15.96 -18.75
CA GLU A 108 -14.76 -15.28 -17.50
C GLU A 108 -13.29 -15.47 -17.16
N LEU A 109 -12.59 -14.38 -16.85
CA LEU A 109 -11.25 -14.41 -16.29
C LEU A 109 -11.32 -13.88 -14.86
N THR A 110 -11.06 -14.76 -13.90
CA THR A 110 -11.17 -14.43 -12.47
C THR A 110 -9.81 -14.52 -11.78
N HIS A 111 -9.43 -13.45 -11.08
CA HIS A 111 -8.29 -13.42 -10.16
C HIS A 111 -8.80 -13.37 -8.72
N ARG A 112 -8.41 -14.36 -7.91
CA ARG A 112 -8.72 -14.43 -6.47
C ARG A 112 -7.43 -14.43 -5.66
N ALA A 113 -7.29 -13.44 -4.79
CA ALA A 113 -6.21 -13.37 -3.82
C ALA A 113 -6.54 -14.29 -2.62
N ALA A 114 -5.71 -15.31 -2.40
CA ALA A 114 -5.90 -16.24 -1.28
C ALA A 114 -5.59 -15.59 0.09
N SER A 115 -4.74 -14.56 0.13
CA SER A 115 -4.38 -13.86 1.36
C SER A 115 -3.97 -12.41 1.09
N ARG A 116 -3.98 -11.60 2.15
CA ARG A 116 -3.53 -10.19 2.10
C ARG A 116 -2.02 -10.06 1.93
N GLU A 117 -1.27 -11.15 2.15
CA GLU A 117 0.19 -11.14 2.08
C GLU A 117 0.71 -10.72 0.71
N ILE A 118 0.04 -11.10 -0.39
CA ILE A 118 0.50 -10.73 -1.73
C ILE A 118 0.56 -9.21 -1.91
N PHE A 119 -0.39 -8.48 -1.32
CA PHE A 119 -0.45 -7.03 -1.40
C PHE A 119 0.56 -6.39 -0.45
N ALA A 120 0.69 -6.92 0.76
CA ALA A 120 1.66 -6.44 1.74
C ALA A 120 3.10 -6.64 1.24
N ARG A 121 3.43 -7.79 0.64
CA ARG A 121 4.73 -8.03 -0.03
C ARG A 121 4.96 -7.06 -1.19
N GLY A 122 3.92 -6.78 -1.97
CA GLY A 122 3.96 -5.78 -3.04
C GLY A 122 4.31 -4.38 -2.51
N ALA A 123 3.67 -3.94 -1.43
CA ALA A 123 3.95 -2.66 -0.80
C ALA A 123 5.35 -2.57 -0.18
N LEU A 124 5.82 -3.62 0.51
CA LEU A 124 7.19 -3.69 1.03
C LEU A 124 8.22 -3.64 -0.11
N ARG A 125 7.95 -4.31 -1.23
CA ARG A 125 8.80 -4.24 -2.43
C ARG A 125 8.80 -2.83 -3.02
N ALA A 126 7.65 -2.19 -3.15
CA ALA A 126 7.54 -0.82 -3.64
C ALA A 126 8.29 0.17 -2.74
N ALA A 127 8.19 0.00 -1.42
CA ALA A 127 8.88 0.83 -0.43
C ALA A 127 10.41 0.74 -0.56
N LYS A 128 10.96 -0.45 -0.84
CA LYS A 128 12.40 -0.60 -1.14
C LYS A 128 12.76 -0.01 -2.50
N TRP A 129 11.90 -0.19 -3.50
CA TRP A 129 12.17 0.21 -4.88
C TRP A 129 12.15 1.74 -5.07
N ILE A 130 11.29 2.45 -4.35
CA ILE A 130 11.11 3.90 -4.52
C ILE A 130 12.27 4.73 -3.96
N ILE A 131 13.09 4.16 -3.09
CA ILE A 131 14.24 4.85 -2.50
C ILE A 131 15.24 5.24 -3.60
N GLY A 132 15.50 6.54 -3.71
CA GLY A 132 16.41 7.12 -4.71
C GLY A 132 15.82 7.30 -6.12
N LYS A 133 14.52 7.07 -6.31
CA LYS A 133 13.84 7.40 -7.57
C LYS A 133 13.57 8.91 -7.66
N PRO A 134 13.56 9.49 -8.87
CA PRO A 134 13.16 10.88 -9.03
C PRO A 134 11.69 11.07 -8.63
N PRO A 135 11.28 12.29 -8.24
CA PRO A 135 9.88 12.58 -7.96
C PRO A 135 8.98 12.27 -9.17
N GLY A 136 7.89 11.54 -8.94
CA GLY A 136 6.96 11.13 -9.98
C GLY A 136 5.86 10.21 -9.44
N LEU A 137 4.84 9.97 -10.26
CA LEU A 137 3.81 8.97 -9.98
C LEU A 137 4.20 7.66 -10.65
N TYR A 138 4.33 6.60 -9.85
CA TYR A 138 4.72 5.27 -10.30
C TYR A 138 3.62 4.26 -10.00
N SER A 139 3.59 3.21 -10.81
CA SER A 139 2.69 2.08 -10.68
C SER A 139 3.44 0.80 -10.28
N MET A 140 2.70 -0.26 -10.01
CA MET A 140 3.32 -1.58 -9.83
C MET A 140 3.95 -2.13 -11.11
N GLN A 141 3.63 -1.61 -12.30
CA GLN A 141 4.33 -2.01 -13.54
C GLN A 141 5.79 -1.55 -13.48
N ASP A 142 6.04 -0.31 -13.04
CA ASP A 142 7.39 0.23 -12.84
C ASP A 142 8.19 -0.55 -11.78
N VAL A 143 7.54 -0.91 -10.68
CA VAL A 143 8.15 -1.70 -9.58
C VAL A 143 8.50 -3.12 -10.01
N LEU A 144 7.71 -3.70 -10.92
CA LEU A 144 7.87 -5.06 -11.42
C LEU A 144 8.72 -5.15 -12.69
N GLY A 145 8.93 -4.02 -13.39
CA GLY A 145 9.63 -3.97 -14.68
C GLY A 145 8.80 -4.56 -15.82
N LEU A 146 7.50 -4.26 -15.84
CA LEU A 146 6.53 -4.73 -16.84
C LEU A 146 6.12 -3.62 -17.80
#